data_AF-A0ABD0RPJ6-F1
#
_entry.id   AF-A0ABD0RPJ6-F1
#
_cell.length_a   1.000
_cell.length_b   1.000
_cell.length_c   1.000
_cell.angle_alpha   90.00
_cell.angle_beta   90.00
_cell.angle_gamma   90.00
#
_symmetry.space_group_name_H-M   'P 1'
#
loop_
_entity.id
_entity.type
_entity.pdbx_description
1 polymer ?
#
loop_
_entity_poly.entity_id
_entity_poly.type
_entity_poly.pdbx_seq_one_letter_code
_entity_poly.pdbx_strand_id
1 'polypeptide(L)' 'VFCKMGIPQIRNPELPPAHEMPESFHTRIALIGCGPASISCASFLARLGYDNITIFEKQKYIGGL' A
#
# COMPACT_ATOMS: atom_id res chain seq x y z
N VAL A 1 17.22 14.82 0.76
CA VAL A 1 17.32 15.17 2.20
C VAL A 1 16.39 14.31 3.04
N PHE A 2 15.07 14.28 2.78
CA PHE A 2 14.09 13.49 3.54
C PHE A 2 14.42 11.98 3.67
N CYS A 3 14.79 11.30 2.57
CA CYS A 3 15.18 9.88 2.60
C CYS A 3 16.32 9.58 3.60
N LYS A 4 17.23 10.52 3.86
CA LYS A 4 18.35 10.35 4.81
C LYS A 4 17.93 10.53 6.28
N MET A 5 16.72 11.01 6.55
CA MET A 5 16.23 11.26 7.92
C MET A 5 15.74 9.99 8.62
N GLY A 6 15.49 8.89 7.89
CA GLY A 6 15.03 7.62 8.48
C GLY A 6 13.62 7.66 9.06
N ILE A 7 12.80 8.65 8.69
CA ILE A 7 11.42 8.79 9.16
C ILE A 7 10.51 7.86 8.33
N PRO A 8 9.77 6.92 8.95
CA PRO A 8 8.87 6.02 8.23
C PRO A 8 7.58 6.73 7.79
N GLN A 9 6.93 6.19 6.76
CA GLN A 9 5.55 6.57 6.43
C GLN A 9 4.60 6.00 7.51
N ILE A 10 3.62 6.80 7.92
CA ILE A 10 2.54 6.39 8.82
C ILE A 10 1.19 6.38 8.11
N ARG A 11 0.19 5.71 8.72
CA ARG A 11 -1.21 5.80 8.29
C ARG A 11 -1.75 7.21 8.54
N ASN A 12 -2.76 7.64 7.76
CA ASN A 12 -3.42 8.92 7.99
C ASN A 12 -3.96 8.98 9.44
N PRO A 13 -3.53 9.98 10.26
CA PRO A 13 -3.98 10.12 11.65
C PRO A 13 -5.48 10.40 11.81
N GLU A 14 -6.13 10.93 10.77
CA GLU A 14 -7.56 11.28 10.80
C GLU A 14 -8.48 10.09 10.50
N LEU A 15 -7.93 8.96 10.01
CA LEU A 15 -8.73 7.77 9.74
C LEU A 15 -9.06 7.00 11.02
N PRO A 16 -10.28 6.45 11.16
CA PRO A 16 -10.63 5.57 12.27
C PRO A 16 -9.65 4.40 12.42
N PRO A 17 -9.51 3.80 13.61
CA PRO A 17 -8.74 2.57 13.79
C PRO A 17 -9.17 1.47 12.81
N ALA A 18 -8.24 0.58 12.42
CA ALA A 18 -8.52 -0.44 11.40
C ALA A 18 -9.74 -1.32 11.71
N HIS A 19 -10.00 -1.62 12.98
CA HIS A 19 -11.14 -2.43 13.42
C HIS A 19 -12.50 -1.70 13.37
N GLU A 20 -12.50 -0.38 13.20
CA GLU A 20 -13.70 0.44 13.05
C GLU A 20 -13.96 0.82 11.58
N MET A 21 -13.07 0.42 10.67
CA MET A 21 -13.25 0.67 9.25
C MET A 21 -14.42 -0.15 8.70
N PRO A 22 -15.16 0.36 7.70
CA PRO A 22 -16.18 -0.43 7.03
C PRO A 22 -15.61 -1.70 6.42
N GLU A 23 -16.40 -2.78 6.41
CA GLU A 23 -15.98 -4.10 5.92
C GLU A 23 -15.38 -4.07 4.50
N SER A 24 -15.85 -3.15 3.65
CA SER A 24 -15.33 -2.95 2.30
C SER A 24 -13.82 -2.67 2.25
N PHE A 25 -13.23 -2.08 3.29
CA PHE A 25 -11.80 -1.78 3.37
C PHE A 25 -10.93 -3.01 3.66
N HIS A 26 -11.53 -4.09 4.16
CA HIS A 26 -10.86 -5.38 4.39
C HIS A 26 -10.90 -6.32 3.18
N THR A 27 -11.50 -5.85 2.07
CA THR A 27 -11.56 -6.60 0.81
C THR A 27 -10.16 -6.94 0.33
N ARG A 28 -9.96 -8.21 -0.06
CA ARG A 28 -8.71 -8.68 -0.68
C ARG A 28 -8.49 -8.02 -2.03
N ILE A 29 -7.38 -7.30 -2.16
CA ILE A 29 -6.97 -6.63 -3.41
C ILE A 29 -5.65 -7.23 -3.88
N ALA A 30 -5.65 -7.78 -5.09
CA ALA A 30 -4.46 -8.31 -5.74
C ALA A 30 -4.03 -7.39 -6.90
N LEU A 31 -2.75 -7.01 -6.92
CA LEU A 31 -2.13 -6.30 -8.04
C LEU A 31 -1.11 -7.21 -8.72
N ILE A 32 -1.05 -7.18 -10.05
CA ILE A 32 -0.13 -8.01 -10.84
C ILE A 32 0.98 -7.11 -11.42
N GLY A 33 2.23 -7.47 -11.13
CA GLY A 33 3.45 -6.70 -11.43
C GLY A 33 3.79 -5.70 -10.33
N CYS A 34 5.01 -5.73 -9.80
CA CYS A 34 5.53 -4.83 -8.77
C CYS A 34 6.39 -3.70 -9.37
N GLY A 35 5.85 -3.06 -10.42
CA GLY A 35 6.42 -1.87 -11.04
C GLY A 35 5.85 -0.56 -10.49
N PRO A 36 6.23 0.60 -11.07
CA PRO A 36 5.80 1.92 -10.59
C PRO A 36 4.28 2.10 -10.55
N ALA A 37 3.57 1.53 -11.53
CA ALA A 37 2.11 1.61 -11.61
C ALA A 37 1.42 0.95 -10.41
N SER A 38 1.77 -0.31 -10.10
CA SER A 38 1.18 -1.04 -8.97
C SER A 38 1.66 -0.52 -7.63
N ILE A 39 2.92 -0.12 -7.50
CA ILE A 39 3.43 0.50 -6.28
C ILE A 39 2.67 1.80 -5.98
N SER A 40 2.42 2.62 -7.00
CA SER A 40 1.59 3.84 -6.87
C SER A 40 0.16 3.49 -6.45
N CYS A 41 -0.50 2.58 -7.18
CA CYS A 41 -1.86 2.13 -6.88
C CYS A 41 -2.01 1.60 -5.45
N ALA A 42 -1.15 0.66 -5.03
CA ALA A 42 -1.14 0.11 -3.68
C ALA A 42 -0.87 1.18 -2.62
N SER A 43 0.02 2.14 -2.90
CA SER A 43 0.31 3.24 -1.98
C SER A 43 -0.94 4.11 -1.72
N PHE A 44 -1.72 4.42 -2.75
CA PHE A 44 -2.95 5.19 -2.59
C PHE A 44 -4.05 4.40 -1.88
N LEU A 45 -4.26 3.12 -2.24
CA LEU A 45 -5.23 2.26 -1.56
C LEU A 45 -4.90 2.12 -0.06
N ALA A 46 -3.64 1.88 0.29
CA ALA A 46 -3.22 1.79 1.68
C ALA A 46 -3.45 3.12 2.44
N ARG A 47 -3.23 4.27 1.80
CA ARG A 47 -3.50 5.60 2.38
C ARG A 47 -4.99 5.88 2.59
N LEU A 48 -5.86 5.34 1.73
CA LEU A 48 -7.31 5.40 1.90
C LEU A 48 -7.82 4.49 3.03
N GLY A 49 -7.00 3.52 3.47
CA GLY A 49 -7.31 2.66 4.60
C GLY A 49 -7.59 1.20 4.25
N TYR A 50 -7.40 0.79 2.99
CA TYR A 50 -7.44 -0.63 2.64
C TYR A 50 -6.25 -1.36 3.26
N ASP A 51 -6.49 -2.47 3.94
CA ASP A 51 -5.46 -3.17 4.72
C ASP A 51 -5.05 -4.53 4.14
N ASN A 52 -5.81 -5.06 3.17
CA ASN A 52 -5.59 -6.38 2.58
C ASN A 52 -5.13 -6.29 1.11
N ILE A 53 -3.93 -5.77 0.90
CA ILE A 53 -3.36 -5.52 -0.42
C ILE A 53 -2.15 -6.44 -0.63
N THR A 54 -2.14 -7.19 -1.73
CA THR A 54 -0.99 -8.03 -2.13
C THR A 54 -0.58 -7.73 -3.56
N ILE A 55 0.72 -7.52 -3.80
CA ILE A 55 1.29 -7.36 -5.14
C ILE A 55 2.05 -8.64 -5.51
N PHE A 56 1.72 -9.24 -6.65
CA PHE A 56 2.41 -10.41 -7.19
C PHE A 56 3.37 -9.99 -8.30
N GLU A 57 4.64 -10.36 -8.18
CA GLU A 57 5.68 -10.09 -9.19
C GLU A 57 6.18 -11.40 -9.78
N LYS A 58 6.43 -11.40 -11.10
CA LYS A 58 6.99 -12.54 -11.82
C LYS A 58 8.46 -12.75 -11.47
N GLN A 59 9.21 -11.66 -11.35
CA GLN A 59 10.65 -11.66 -11.12
C GLN A 59 10.99 -11.85 -9.64
N LYS A 60 12.26 -12.20 -9.37
CA LYS A 60 12.79 -12.25 -7.99
C LYS A 60 13.10 -10.86 -7.40
N TYR A 61 13.01 -9.81 -8.23
CA TYR A 61 13.25 -8.43 -7.83
C TYR A 61 11.98 -7.60 -8.04
N ILE A 62 11.90 -6.47 -7.32
CA ILE A 62 10.79 -5.52 -7.39
C ILE A 62 11.26 -4.19 -8.01
N GLY A 63 10.31 -3.33 -8.40
CA GLY A 63 10.59 -1.98 -8.92
C GLY A 63 10.19 -1.78 -10.38
N GLY A 64 9.99 -2.86 -11.13
CA GLY A 64 9.63 -2.79 -12.55
C GLY A 64 10.85 -2.75 -13.47
N LEU A 65 10.85 -1.83 -14.45
CA LEU A 65 11.87 -1.70 -15.51
C LEU A 65 13.31 -1.78 -14.99
#